data_AF-A0A7Y2UZQ1-F1
#
_entry.id   AF-A0A7Y2UZQ1-F1
#
_cell.length_a   1.000
_cell.length_b   1.000
_cell.length_c   1.000
_cell.angle_alpha   90.00
_cell.angle_beta   90.00
_cell.angle_gamma   90.00
#
_symmetry.space_group_name_H-M   'P 1'
#
loop_
_entity.id
_entity.type
_entity.pdbx_description
1 polymer ?
#
loop_
_entity_poly.entity_id
_entity_poly.type
_entity_poly.pdbx_seq_one_letter_code
_entity_poly.pdbx_strand_id
1 'polypeptide(L)'
;MNDKDNKALLYLEAQRKVSRLRWFYVHLAGYLVILGLIIWNLLIIEDTAYTNFILVINYSTIFIWGFFIVFHALRIFKGHIFFSEKWEEKKMKEFMGDNHINWE
;
A
#
# COMPACT_ATOMS: atom_id res chain seq x y z
N MET A 1 -31.08 -9.54 11.78
CA MET A 1 -29.92 -9.95 10.97
C MET A 1 -29.20 -11.05 11.73
N ASN A 2 -28.92 -12.19 11.09
CA ASN A 2 -28.34 -13.38 11.77
C ASN A 2 -26.81 -13.22 11.93
N ASP A 3 -26.23 -13.85 12.95
CA ASP A 3 -24.78 -13.92 13.18
C ASP A 3 -23.98 -14.36 11.93
N LYS A 4 -24.53 -15.29 11.15
CA LYS A 4 -23.94 -15.73 9.87
C LYS A 4 -23.82 -14.59 8.85
N ASP A 5 -24.82 -13.73 8.76
CA ASP A 5 -24.84 -12.60 7.81
C ASP A 5 -23.84 -11.52 8.22
N ASN A 6 -23.72 -11.26 9.54
CA ASN A 6 -22.73 -10.33 10.09
C ASN A 6 -21.30 -10.81 9.82
N LYS A 7 -21.02 -12.10 10.02
CA LYS A 7 -19.70 -12.70 9.73
C LYS A 7 -19.35 -12.60 8.24
N ALA A 8 -20.30 -12.85 7.34
CA ALA A 8 -20.10 -12.72 5.90
C ALA A 8 -19.78 -11.27 5.49
N LEU A 9 -20.48 -10.28 6.05
CA LEU A 9 -20.19 -8.86 5.80
C LEU A 9 -18.81 -8.44 6.29
N LEU A 10 -18.43 -8.84 7.51
CA LEU A 10 -17.10 -8.56 8.05
C LEU A 10 -15.99 -9.17 7.19
N TYR A 11 -16.20 -10.40 6.70
CA TYR A 11 -15.28 -11.06 5.79
C TYR A 11 -15.14 -10.29 4.46
N LEU A 12 -16.25 -9.87 3.87
CA LEU A 12 -16.24 -9.07 2.63
C LEU A 12 -15.53 -7.73 2.81
N GLU A 13 -15.72 -7.06 3.95
CA GLU A 13 -15.00 -5.81 4.26
C GLU A 13 -13.50 -6.04 4.39
N ALA A 14 -13.09 -7.10 5.11
CA ALA A 14 -11.69 -7.47 5.24
C ALA A 14 -11.05 -7.81 3.89
N GLN A 15 -11.73 -8.59 3.05
CA GLN A 15 -11.28 -8.93 1.70
C GLN A 15 -11.11 -7.69 0.82
N ARG A 16 -12.06 -6.75 0.87
CA ARG A 16 -11.96 -5.47 0.14
C ARG A 16 -10.78 -4.63 0.63
N LYS A 17 -10.47 -4.63 1.92
CA LYS A 17 -9.28 -3.94 2.47
C LYS A 17 -7.98 -4.56 1.93
N VAL A 18 -7.85 -5.89 1.99
CA VAL A 18 -6.67 -6.60 1.48
C VAL A 18 -6.49 -6.37 -0.02
N SER A 19 -7.57 -6.41 -0.79
CA SER A 19 -7.53 -6.15 -2.23
C SER A 19 -7.01 -4.74 -2.56
N ARG A 20 -7.49 -3.70 -1.86
CA ARG A 20 -6.97 -2.33 -2.03
C ARG A 20 -5.49 -2.22 -1.67
N LEU A 21 -5.07 -2.87 -0.60
CA LEU A 21 -3.68 -2.88 -0.16
C LEU A 21 -2.76 -3.58 -1.17
N ARG A 22 -3.21 -4.72 -1.74
CA ARG A 22 -2.49 -5.42 -2.82
C ARG A 22 -2.26 -4.51 -4.01
N TRP A 23 -3.28 -3.79 -4.47
CA TRP A 23 -3.14 -2.85 -5.58
C TRP A 23 -2.15 -1.72 -5.25
N PHE A 24 -2.17 -1.18 -4.04
CA PHE A 24 -1.17 -0.19 -3.63
C PHE A 24 0.26 -0.71 -3.73
N TYR A 25 0.53 -1.91 -3.23
CA TYR A 25 1.87 -2.49 -3.31
C TYR A 25 2.32 -2.74 -4.74
N VAL A 26 1.42 -3.13 -5.64
CA VAL A 26 1.75 -3.27 -7.08
C VAL A 26 2.19 -1.93 -7.66
N HIS A 27 1.45 -0.84 -7.39
CA HIS A 27 1.82 0.48 -7.89
C HIS A 27 3.12 1.00 -7.25
N LEU A 28 3.31 0.78 -5.95
CA LEU A 28 4.52 1.16 -5.24
C LEU A 28 5.75 0.40 -5.75
N ALA A 29 5.63 -0.92 -5.94
CA ALA A 29 6.70 -1.73 -6.50
C ALA A 29 7.05 -1.29 -7.93
N GLY A 30 6.04 -1.05 -8.77
CA GLY A 30 6.23 -0.50 -10.11
C GLY A 30 6.93 0.86 -10.09
N TYR A 31 6.54 1.75 -9.17
CA TYR A 31 7.19 3.05 -8.98
C TYR A 31 8.67 2.90 -8.62
N LEU A 32 9.02 2.01 -7.69
CA LEU A 32 10.42 1.77 -7.29
C LEU A 32 11.26 1.22 -8.44
N VAL A 33 10.70 0.32 -9.26
CA VAL A 33 11.39 -0.21 -10.44
C VAL A 33 11.63 0.90 -11.46
N ILE A 34 10.60 1.70 -11.79
CA ILE A 34 10.73 2.83 -12.71
C ILE A 34 11.72 3.86 -12.18
N LEU A 35 11.68 4.15 -10.88
CA LEU A 35 12.61 5.08 -10.23
C LEU A 35 14.06 4.58 -10.35
N GLY A 36 14.29 3.28 -10.14
CA GLY A 36 15.60 2.67 -10.36
C GLY A 36 16.09 2.78 -11.82
N LEU A 37 15.20 2.57 -12.79
CA LEU A 37 15.50 2.75 -14.21
C LEU A 37 15.81 4.21 -14.56
N ILE A 38 15.08 5.16 -13.98
CA ILE A 38 15.34 6.60 -14.17
C ILE A 38 16.69 6.97 -13.57
N ILE A 39 16.99 6.53 -12.34
CA ILE A 39 18.30 6.79 -11.71
C ILE A 39 19.41 6.20 -12.58
N TRP A 40 19.26 4.96 -13.04
CA TRP A 40 20.22 4.34 -13.94
C TRP A 40 20.41 5.17 -15.22
N ASN A 41 19.31 5.59 -15.85
CA ASN A 41 19.34 6.43 -17.04
C ASN A 41 20.08 7.75 -16.79
N LEU A 42 19.85 8.41 -15.66
CA LEU A 42 20.53 9.65 -15.27
C LEU A 42 22.04 9.47 -15.04
N LEU A 43 22.51 8.28 -14.68
CA LEU A 43 23.93 7.99 -14.49
C LEU A 43 24.69 7.75 -15.81
N ILE A 44 23.99 7.25 -16.83
CA ILE A 44 24.61 6.87 -18.12
C ILE A 44 24.31 7.86 -19.26
N ILE A 45 23.45 8.85 -19.02
CA ILE A 45 23.03 9.77 -20.07
C ILE A 45 24.19 10.65 -20.53
N GLU A 46 24.40 10.69 -21.84
CA GLU A 46 25.37 11.57 -22.48
C GLU A 46 24.71 12.90 -22.85
N ASP A 47 25.51 13.96 -23.00
CA ASP A 47 25.00 15.27 -23.40
C ASP A 47 24.71 15.27 -24.91
N THR A 48 23.42 15.31 -25.24
CA THR A 48 22.89 15.26 -26.61
C THR A 48 21.78 16.30 -26.77
N ALA A 49 21.39 16.59 -28.00
CA ALA A 49 20.28 17.51 -28.27
C ALA A 49 18.95 17.10 -27.59
N TYR A 50 18.79 15.82 -27.21
CA TYR A 50 17.59 15.28 -26.58
C TYR A 50 17.66 15.20 -25.05
N THR A 51 18.82 15.44 -24.45
CA THR A 51 19.05 15.24 -23.01
C THR A 51 18.09 16.07 -22.17
N ASN A 52 17.83 17.33 -22.54
CA ASN A 52 16.86 18.18 -21.86
C ASN A 52 15.44 17.60 -21.89
N PHE A 53 15.02 17.05 -23.03
CA PHE A 53 13.69 16.44 -23.16
C PHE A 53 13.56 15.18 -22.30
N ILE A 54 14.58 14.33 -22.29
CA ILE A 54 14.64 13.12 -21.46
C ILE A 54 14.59 13.47 -19.97
N LEU A 55 15.34 14.49 -19.54
CA LEU A 55 15.33 14.98 -18.17
C LEU A 55 13.94 15.46 -17.75
N VAL A 56 13.27 16.26 -18.60
CA VAL A 56 11.90 16.74 -18.32
C VAL A 56 10.94 15.58 -18.13
N ILE A 57 10.99 14.56 -18.98
CA ILE A 57 10.15 13.36 -18.85
C ILE A 57 10.47 12.60 -17.55
N ASN A 58 11.74 12.38 -17.26
CA ASN A 58 12.19 11.66 -16.07
C ASN A 58 11.70 12.35 -14.78
N TYR A 59 11.96 13.65 -14.64
CA TYR A 59 11.52 14.41 -13.48
C TYR A 59 10.00 14.45 -13.39
N SER A 60 9.29 14.72 -14.49
CA SER A 60 7.82 14.75 -14.50
C SER A 60 7.22 13.40 -14.08
N THR A 61 7.82 12.29 -14.54
CA THR A 61 7.40 10.94 -14.17
C THR A 61 7.56 10.71 -12.67
N ILE A 62 8.73 11.04 -12.10
CA ILE A 62 8.99 10.90 -10.66
C ILE A 62 7.98 11.71 -9.85
N PHE A 63 7.73 12.97 -10.21
CA PHE A 63 6.83 13.86 -9.48
C PHE A 63 5.37 13.41 -9.56
N ILE A 64 4.86 13.14 -10.76
CA ILE A 64 3.46 12.76 -10.98
C ILE A 64 3.15 11.41 -10.31
N TRP A 65 4.00 10.40 -10.53
CA TRP A 65 3.81 9.11 -9.89
C TRP A 65 4.03 9.17 -8.38
N GLY A 66 5.00 9.95 -7.91
CA GLY A 66 5.22 10.17 -6.48
C GLY A 66 3.97 10.74 -5.81
N PHE A 67 3.36 11.78 -6.40
CA PHE A 67 2.10 12.33 -5.91
C PHE A 67 0.96 11.31 -5.93
N PHE A 68 0.84 10.52 -6.99
CA PHE A 68 -0.17 9.47 -7.10
C PHE A 68 -0.04 8.43 -5.98
N ILE A 69 1.19 7.96 -5.71
CA ILE A 69 1.46 7.00 -4.64
C ILE A 69 1.14 7.59 -3.26
N VAL A 70 1.56 8.84 -2.99
CA VAL A 70 1.26 9.51 -1.72
C VAL A 70 -0.25 9.63 -1.51
N PHE A 71 -0.99 10.06 -2.53
CA PHE A 71 -2.45 10.17 -2.43
C PHE A 71 -3.11 8.79 -2.24
N HIS A 72 -2.63 7.77 -2.93
CA HIS A 72 -3.13 6.41 -2.80
C HIS A 72 -2.86 5.84 -1.40
N ALA A 73 -1.67 6.10 -0.85
CA ALA A 73 -1.31 5.77 0.52
C ALA A 73 -2.24 6.48 1.51
N LEU A 74 -2.43 7.80 1.40
CA LEU A 74 -3.35 8.54 2.26
C LEU A 74 -4.77 7.99 2.21
N ARG A 75 -5.25 7.55 1.04
CA ARG A 75 -6.59 6.95 0.89
C ARG A 75 -6.70 5.57 1.56
N ILE A 76 -5.68 4.73 1.45
CA ILE A 76 -5.69 3.37 2.01
C ILE A 76 -5.44 3.39 3.51
N PHE A 77 -4.51 4.23 3.95
CA PHE A 77 -4.05 4.28 5.33
C PHE A 77 -4.77 5.35 6.17
N LYS A 78 -5.75 6.10 5.64
CA LYS A 78 -6.47 7.19 6.35
C LYS A 78 -7.02 6.85 7.75
N GLY A 79 -7.12 5.56 8.12
CA GLY A 79 -7.46 5.11 9.48
C GLY A 79 -6.53 4.02 10.06
N HIS A 80 -5.40 3.72 9.41
CA HIS A 80 -4.52 2.60 9.74
C HIS A 80 -3.06 2.99 10.03
N ILE A 81 -2.64 4.24 9.77
CA ILE A 81 -1.30 4.73 10.19
C ILE A 81 -1.17 4.73 11.73
N PHE A 82 -2.30 4.74 12.43
CA PHE A 82 -2.44 4.68 13.89
C PHE A 82 -2.87 3.29 14.38
N PHE A 83 -2.38 2.19 13.81
CA PHE A 83 -2.46 0.91 14.51
C PHE A 83 -1.52 0.94 15.72
N SER A 84 -2.00 1.58 16.79
CA SER A 84 -1.49 1.40 18.13
C SER A 84 -1.50 -0.09 18.45
N GLU A 85 -0.46 -0.56 19.13
CA GLU A 85 -0.32 -1.90 19.70
C GLU A 85 -1.63 -2.41 20.36
N LYS A 86 -2.41 -1.51 20.95
CA LYS A 86 -3.73 -1.80 21.55
C LYS A 86 -4.79 -2.32 20.56
N TRP A 87 -4.75 -1.89 19.30
CA TRP A 87 -5.69 -2.39 18.28
C TRP A 87 -5.31 -3.81 17.85
N GLU A 88 -4.02 -4.08 17.67
CA GLU A 88 -3.53 -5.43 17.36
C GLU A 88 -3.83 -6.38 18.51
N GLU A 89 -3.56 -5.98 19.75
CA GLU A 89 -3.86 -6.78 20.94
C GLU A 89 -5.36 -7.06 21.08
N LYS A 90 -6.21 -6.06 20.83
CA LYS A 90 -7.68 -6.25 20.85
C LYS A 90 -8.14 -7.21 19.75
N LYS A 91 -7.59 -7.10 18.53
CA LYS A 91 -7.95 -7.99 17.43
C LYS A 91 -7.43 -9.40 17.64
N MET A 92 -6.25 -9.55 18.22
CA MET A 92 -5.69 -10.85 18.57
C MET A 92 -6.54 -11.55 19.63
N LYS A 93 -7.04 -10.83 20.65
CA LYS A 93 -8.04 -11.35 21.60
C LYS A 93 -9.36 -11.75 20.93
N GLU A 94 -9.88 -10.92 20.02
CA GLU A 94 -11.10 -11.28 19.26
C GLU A 94 -10.91 -12.52 18.37
N PHE A 95 -9.71 -12.71 17.79
CA PHE A 95 -9.40 -13.88 16.95
C PHE A 95 -9.08 -15.14 17.75
N MET A 96 -8.46 -15.02 18.93
CA MET A 96 -8.25 -16.15 19.85
C MET A 96 -9.60 -16.68 20.36
N GLY A 97 -10.63 -15.82 20.40
CA GLY A 97 -11.94 -16.14 20.95
C GLY A 97 -11.84 -16.45 22.45
N ASP A 98 -12.96 -16.41 23.18
CA ASP A 98 -13.03 -16.90 24.56
C ASP A 98 -12.87 -18.44 24.65
N ASN A 99 -12.15 -19.06 23.72
CA ASN A 99 -11.62 -20.40 23.88
C ASN A 99 -10.36 -20.32 24.73
N HIS A 100 -10.52 -19.94 26.00
CA HIS A 100 -9.67 -20.47 27.05
C HIS A 100 -9.86 -21.99 27.01
N ILE A 101 -9.10 -22.68 26.16
CA ILE A 101 -8.88 -24.11 26.35
C ILE A 101 -8.10 -24.18 27.67
N ASN A 102 -8.83 -24.46 28.75
CA ASN A 102 -8.22 -24.89 30.00
C ASN A 102 -7.53 -26.21 29.68
N TRP A 103 -6.22 -26.14 29.47
CA TRP A 103 -5.37 -27.29 29.67
C TRP A 103 -5.17 -27.39 31.18
N GLU A 104 -5.93 -28.29 31.81
CA GLU A 104 -5.58 -28.78 33.16
C GLU A 104 -4.15 -29.33 33.15
#